data_AF-A0A7V9RGH0-F1
#
_entry.id   AF-A0A7V9RGH0-F1
#
_cell.length_a   1.000
_cell.length_b   1.000
_cell.length_c   1.000
_cell.angle_alpha   90.00
_cell.angle_beta   90.00
_cell.angle_gamma   90.00
#
_symmetry.space_group_name_H-M   'P 1'
#
loop_
_entity.id
_entity.type
_entity.pdbx_description
1 polymer ?
#
loop_
_entity_poly.entity_id
_entity_poly.type
_entity_poly.pdbx_seq_one_letter_code
_entity_poly.pdbx_strand_id
1 'polypeptide(L)'
;MSDVAVVAAPRARRETARIRRRRDDLWIAISALAAALFALPLAQSSWHGPEVSSVLAIAATAMFAGQRWAIAVIVIAELLLVPTVWPRAFLGPDLATQIAAFGSLIAMVPGVLAMRRAAAALVLVTGWRRTRETCRRFHLVLVALGFIASLLPML
;
A
#
# COMPACT_ATOMS: atom_id res chain seq x y z
N MET A 1 -30.44 -17.30 34.52
CA MET A 1 -29.03 -16.89 34.37
C MET A 1 -28.46 -17.33 33.01
N SER A 2 -29.22 -17.16 31.92
CA SER A 2 -28.92 -17.83 30.63
C SER A 2 -28.71 -16.86 29.46
N ASP A 3 -29.04 -15.57 29.62
CA ASP A 3 -29.01 -14.58 28.53
C ASP A 3 -27.70 -13.79 28.40
N VAL A 4 -26.74 -13.99 29.31
CA VAL A 4 -25.47 -13.24 29.32
C VAL A 4 -24.45 -13.82 28.32
N ALA A 5 -24.56 -15.10 27.96
CA ALA A 5 -23.60 -15.78 27.09
C ALA A 5 -23.72 -15.42 25.60
N VAL A 6 -24.93 -15.08 25.12
CA VAL A 6 -25.20 -14.82 23.68
C VAL A 6 -24.65 -13.46 23.22
N VAL A 7 -24.50 -12.50 24.14
CA VAL A 7 -24.01 -11.13 23.84
C VAL A 7 -22.48 -11.03 23.92
N ALA A 8 -21.79 -11.95 24.60
CA ALA A 8 -20.33 -11.95 24.73
C ALA A 8 -19.61 -12.33 23.42
N ALA A 9 -20.13 -13.31 22.69
CA ALA A 9 -19.57 -13.81 21.43
C ALA A 9 -19.39 -12.73 20.32
N PRO A 10 -20.35 -11.82 20.06
CA PRO A 10 -20.18 -10.77 19.06
C PRO A 10 -19.20 -9.67 19.47
N ARG A 11 -18.99 -9.41 20.77
CA ARG A 11 -17.99 -8.42 21.26
C ARG A 11 -16.56 -8.94 21.11
N ALA A 12 -16.31 -10.18 21.54
CA ALA A 12 -15.01 -10.84 21.41
C ALA A 12 -14.57 -10.98 19.92
N ARG A 13 -15.51 -11.27 19.01
CA ARG A 13 -15.26 -11.28 17.55
C ARG A 13 -14.91 -9.90 17.00
N ARG A 14 -15.51 -8.82 17.53
CA ARG A 14 -15.21 -7.44 17.09
C ARG A 14 -13.85 -6.97 17.59
N GLU A 15 -13.46 -7.32 18.81
CA GLU A 15 -12.16 -6.98 19.38
C GLU A 15 -11.01 -7.69 18.67
N THR A 16 -11.13 -9.00 18.47
CA THR A 16 -10.14 -9.77 17.70
C THR A 16 -10.00 -9.25 16.26
N ALA A 17 -11.11 -8.88 15.61
CA ALA A 17 -11.06 -8.24 14.29
C ALA A 17 -10.39 -6.85 14.31
N ARG A 18 -10.54 -6.06 15.38
CA ARG A 18 -9.86 -4.76 15.55
C ARG A 18 -8.36 -4.94 15.74
N ILE A 19 -7.93 -5.91 16.54
CA ILE A 19 -6.52 -6.21 16.79
C ILE A 19 -5.83 -6.66 15.49
N ARG A 20 -6.45 -7.59 14.74
CA ARG A 20 -5.93 -8.01 13.44
C ARG A 20 -5.77 -6.84 12.47
N ARG A 21 -6.79 -5.98 12.36
CA ARG A 21 -6.71 -4.78 11.52
C ARG A 21 -5.57 -3.85 11.91
N ARG A 22 -5.37 -3.58 13.21
CA ARG A 22 -4.24 -2.77 13.68
C ARG A 22 -2.90 -3.37 13.30
N ARG A 23 -2.75 -4.70 13.43
CA ARG A 23 -1.50 -5.39 13.08
C ARG A 23 -1.23 -5.32 11.57
N ASP A 24 -2.26 -5.53 10.75
CA ASP A 24 -2.15 -5.39 9.30
C ASP A 24 -1.78 -3.96 8.89
N ASP A 25 -2.41 -2.96 9.52
CA ASP A 25 -2.13 -1.55 9.27
C ASP A 25 -0.68 -1.20 9.66
N LEU A 26 -0.19 -1.75 10.78
CA LEU A 26 1.21 -1.61 11.19
C LEU A 26 2.16 -2.24 10.17
N TRP A 27 1.83 -3.44 9.66
CA TRP A 27 2.65 -4.10 8.64
C TRP A 27 2.74 -3.31 7.34
N ILE A 28 1.64 -2.71 6.90
CA ILE A 28 1.61 -1.84 5.69
C ILE A 28 2.49 -0.60 5.91
N ALA A 29 2.42 0.03 7.09
CA ALA A 29 3.24 1.21 7.39
C ALA A 29 4.74 0.86 7.42
N ILE A 30 5.10 -0.26 8.04
CA ILE A 30 6.49 -0.74 8.10
C ILE A 30 6.99 -1.09 6.69
N SER A 31 6.19 -1.78 5.88
CA SER A 31 6.59 -2.18 4.53
C SER A 31 6.74 -0.97 3.61
N ALA A 32 5.87 0.03 3.73
CA ALA A 32 5.99 1.30 3.01
C ALA A 32 7.26 2.07 3.39
N LEU A 33 7.61 2.10 4.68
CA LEU A 33 8.86 2.70 5.14
C LEU A 33 10.09 1.95 4.62
N ALA A 34 10.05 0.62 4.64
CA ALA A 34 11.11 -0.21 4.08
C ALA A 34 11.25 0.01 2.56
N ALA A 35 10.13 0.07 1.83
CA ALA A 35 10.12 0.37 0.40
C ALA A 35 10.72 1.75 0.11
N ALA A 36 10.41 2.77 0.92
CA ALA A 36 11.03 4.09 0.81
C ALA A 36 12.56 4.03 1.00
N LEU A 37 13.03 3.27 2.00
CA LEU A 37 14.46 3.11 2.26
C LEU A 37 15.18 2.35 1.14
N PHE A 38 14.58 1.28 0.61
CA PHE A 38 15.16 0.52 -0.50
C PHE A 38 15.08 1.25 -1.85
N ALA A 39 14.16 2.21 -1.99
CA ALA A 39 14.06 3.05 -3.17
C ALA A 39 15.07 4.21 -3.19
N LEU A 40 15.64 4.61 -2.04
CA LEU A 40 16.64 5.69 -1.96
C LEU A 40 17.89 5.43 -2.81
N PRO A 41 18.54 4.25 -2.78
CA PRO A 41 19.64 3.93 -3.68
C PRO A 41 19.26 3.99 -5.17
N LEU A 42 17.99 3.72 -5.47
CA LEU A 42 17.44 3.75 -6.83
C LEU A 42 17.08 5.18 -7.29
N ALA A 43 17.12 6.15 -6.37
CA ALA A 43 16.60 7.49 -6.58
C ALA A 43 17.41 8.31 -7.59
N GLN A 44 18.73 8.10 -7.66
CA GLN A 44 19.59 8.84 -8.59
C GLN A 44 19.43 8.43 -10.05
N SER A 45 18.88 7.23 -10.32
CA SER A 45 18.78 6.70 -11.67
C SER A 45 17.33 6.55 -12.16
N SER A 46 16.32 6.83 -11.33
CA SER A 46 14.90 6.64 -11.65
C SER A 46 14.15 7.95 -11.84
N TRP A 47 13.16 7.95 -12.74
CA TRP A 47 12.41 9.14 -13.17
C TRP A 47 11.63 9.83 -12.03
N HIS A 48 11.37 9.15 -10.90
CA HIS A 48 10.59 9.67 -9.76
C HIS A 48 11.05 9.16 -8.38
N GLY A 49 12.29 8.67 -8.27
CA GLY A 49 12.71 7.94 -7.07
C GLY A 49 12.71 8.74 -5.77
N PRO A 50 13.33 9.94 -5.69
CA PRO A 50 13.35 10.73 -4.47
C PRO A 50 11.96 11.21 -4.03
N GLU A 51 11.14 11.66 -4.97
CA GLU A 51 9.79 12.18 -4.72
C GLU A 51 8.88 11.07 -4.22
N VAL A 52 8.90 9.90 -4.87
CA VAL A 52 8.05 8.78 -4.47
C VAL A 52 8.51 8.18 -3.14
N SER A 53 9.82 8.13 -2.89
CA SER A 53 10.38 7.67 -1.60
C SER A 53 9.97 8.60 -0.45
N SER A 54 10.04 9.93 -0.65
CA SER A 54 9.61 10.89 0.37
C SER A 54 8.10 10.82 0.62
N VAL A 55 7.27 10.66 -0.42
CA VAL A 55 5.82 10.45 -0.27
C VAL A 55 5.53 9.15 0.49
N LEU A 56 6.21 8.05 0.18
CA LEU A 56 6.06 6.79 0.92
C LEU A 56 6.45 6.95 2.40
N ALA A 57 7.56 7.63 2.69
CA ALA A 57 7.99 7.90 4.06
C ALA A 57 6.96 8.75 4.82
N ILE A 58 6.48 9.85 4.24
CA ILE A 58 5.47 10.72 4.85
C ILE A 58 4.16 9.95 5.08
N ALA A 59 3.72 9.16 4.10
CA ALA A 59 2.51 8.36 4.20
C ALA A 59 2.64 7.27 5.27
N ALA A 60 3.79 6.61 5.38
CA ALA A 60 4.08 5.66 6.46
C ALA A 60 4.00 6.34 7.84
N THR A 61 4.61 7.52 8.00
CA THR A 61 4.52 8.33 9.23
C THR A 61 3.08 8.72 9.56
N ALA A 62 2.30 9.18 8.58
CA ALA A 62 0.89 9.49 8.76
C ALA A 62 0.09 8.24 9.20
N MET A 63 0.44 7.08 8.65
CA MET A 63 -0.19 5.80 9.02
C MET A 63 0.14 5.39 10.46
N PHE A 64 1.39 5.59 10.91
CA PHE A 64 1.76 5.41 12.33
C PHE A 64 1.00 6.36 13.26
N ALA A 65 0.69 7.58 12.79
CA ALA A 65 -0.17 8.54 13.49
C ALA A 65 -1.68 8.15 13.48
N GLY A 66 -2.04 7.00 12.89
CA GLY A 66 -3.41 6.49 12.85
C GLY A 66 -4.27 7.07 11.72
N GLN A 67 -3.68 7.81 10.78
CA GLN A 67 -4.38 8.41 9.66
C GLN A 67 -4.74 7.35 8.60
N ARG A 68 -6.02 6.96 8.54
CA ARG A 68 -6.48 5.88 7.66
C ARG A 68 -6.43 6.21 6.16
N TRP A 69 -6.43 7.50 5.81
CA TRP A 69 -6.27 7.93 4.43
C TRP A 69 -4.86 7.66 3.89
N ALA A 70 -3.87 7.51 4.77
CA ALA A 70 -2.48 7.25 4.39
C ALA A 70 -2.32 5.93 3.60
N ILE A 71 -3.17 4.92 3.86
CA ILE A 71 -3.17 3.66 3.08
C ILE A 71 -3.37 3.92 1.60
N ALA A 72 -4.24 4.85 1.23
CA ALA A 72 -4.47 5.18 -0.17
C ALA A 72 -3.23 5.81 -0.81
N VAL A 73 -2.55 6.70 -0.09
CA VAL A 73 -1.33 7.35 -0.56
C VAL A 73 -0.19 6.34 -0.73
N ILE A 74 -0.01 5.44 0.24
CA ILE A 74 0.96 4.33 0.13
C ILE A 74 0.71 3.52 -1.13
N VAL A 75 -0.52 3.05 -1.35
CA VAL A 75 -0.85 2.23 -2.51
C VAL A 75 -0.61 2.96 -3.83
N ILE A 76 -1.02 4.23 -3.92
CA ILE A 76 -0.77 5.04 -5.13
C ILE A 76 0.73 5.22 -5.37
N ALA A 77 1.49 5.54 -4.33
CA ALA A 77 2.94 5.73 -4.44
C ALA A 77 3.65 4.43 -4.85
N GLU A 78 3.27 3.28 -4.28
CA GLU A 78 3.79 1.98 -4.69
C GLU A 78 3.47 1.68 -6.17
N LEU A 79 2.23 1.92 -6.62
CA LEU A 79 1.85 1.70 -8.02
C LEU A 79 2.67 2.55 -8.99
N LEU A 80 3.01 3.79 -8.61
CA LEU A 80 3.88 4.66 -9.40
C LEU A 80 5.34 4.20 -9.39
N LEU A 81 5.78 3.57 -8.30
CA LEU A 81 7.16 3.11 -8.14
C LEU A 81 7.41 1.79 -8.89
N VAL A 82 6.44 0.87 -8.91
CA VAL A 82 6.52 -0.45 -9.59
C VAL A 82 7.13 -0.39 -11.00
N PRO A 83 6.64 0.42 -11.96
CA PRO A 83 7.17 0.40 -13.31
C PRO A 83 8.63 0.87 -13.42
N THR A 84 9.11 1.62 -12.44
CA THR A 84 10.52 2.03 -12.39
C THR A 84 11.40 0.98 -11.73
N VAL A 85 10.92 0.31 -10.69
CA VAL A 85 11.69 -0.67 -9.93
C VAL A 85 11.72 -2.02 -10.64
N TRP A 86 10.62 -2.41 -11.30
CA TRP A 86 10.49 -3.72 -11.95
C TRP A 86 11.59 -3.99 -12.99
N PRO A 87 11.83 -3.13 -13.98
CA PRO A 87 12.91 -3.37 -14.94
C PRO A 87 14.28 -3.43 -14.27
N ARG A 88 14.51 -2.62 -13.23
CA ARG A 88 15.80 -2.58 -12.51
C ARG A 88 16.07 -3.83 -11.69
N ALA A 89 15.04 -4.49 -11.18
CA ALA A 89 15.19 -5.76 -10.48
C ALA A 89 15.74 -6.86 -11.40
N PHE A 90 15.34 -6.88 -12.67
CA PHE A 90 15.72 -7.94 -13.62
C PHE A 90 16.84 -7.56 -14.59
N LEU A 91 16.93 -6.29 -14.97
CA LEU A 91 17.82 -5.77 -16.02
C LEU A 91 18.84 -4.74 -15.48
N GLY A 92 18.92 -4.57 -14.15
CA GLY A 92 19.82 -3.61 -13.53
C GLY A 92 21.30 -3.92 -13.86
N PRO A 93 22.14 -2.90 -14.10
CA PRO A 93 23.55 -3.11 -14.48
C PRO A 93 24.44 -3.57 -13.32
N ASP A 94 23.97 -3.42 -12.08
CA ASP A 94 24.74 -3.70 -10.86
C ASP A 94 23.91 -4.54 -9.87
N LEU A 95 24.59 -5.45 -9.16
CA LEU A 95 23.99 -6.40 -8.24
C LEU A 95 23.38 -5.71 -7.02
N ALA A 96 24.01 -4.66 -6.49
CA ALA A 96 23.48 -3.93 -5.33
C ALA A 96 22.17 -3.22 -5.70
N THR A 97 22.11 -2.64 -6.90
CA THR A 97 20.90 -2.02 -7.45
C THR A 97 19.78 -3.07 -7.65
N GLN A 98 20.10 -4.26 -8.15
CA GLN A 98 19.14 -5.35 -8.30
C GLN A 98 18.58 -5.82 -6.96
N ILE A 99 19.45 -6.03 -5.94
CA ILE A 99 19.00 -6.43 -4.59
C ILE A 99 18.09 -5.37 -3.99
N ALA A 100 18.43 -4.09 -4.09
CA ALA A 100 17.59 -3.00 -3.61
C ALA A 100 16.23 -2.94 -4.34
N ALA A 101 16.22 -3.19 -5.65
CA ALA A 101 15.00 -3.24 -6.44
C ALA A 101 14.11 -4.45 -6.07
N PHE A 102 14.71 -5.64 -5.89
CA PHE A 102 13.98 -6.81 -5.38
C PHE A 102 13.41 -6.58 -3.98
N GLY A 103 14.22 -6.01 -3.07
CA GLY A 103 13.78 -5.66 -1.72
C GLY A 103 12.59 -4.70 -1.74
N SER A 104 12.63 -3.70 -2.63
CA SER A 104 11.52 -2.76 -2.85
C SER A 104 10.25 -3.48 -3.35
N LEU A 105 10.37 -4.37 -4.34
CA LEU A 105 9.22 -5.14 -4.86
C LEU A 105 8.58 -6.03 -3.78
N ILE A 106 9.38 -6.70 -2.97
CA ILE A 106 8.88 -7.53 -1.86
C ILE A 106 8.19 -6.66 -0.81
N ALA A 107 8.76 -5.49 -0.50
CA ALA A 107 8.20 -4.54 0.46
C ALA A 107 6.87 -3.91 0.00
N MET A 108 6.58 -3.88 -1.31
CA MET A 108 5.31 -3.39 -1.85
C MET A 108 4.15 -4.40 -1.75
N VAL A 109 4.42 -5.69 -1.57
CA VAL A 109 3.38 -6.73 -1.54
C VAL A 109 2.26 -6.42 -0.53
N PRO A 110 2.54 -6.00 0.72
CA PRO A 110 1.49 -5.68 1.67
C PRO A 110 0.61 -4.50 1.25
N GLY A 111 1.16 -3.49 0.58
CA GLY A 111 0.37 -2.36 0.09
C GLY A 111 -0.53 -2.76 -1.09
N VAL A 112 -0.05 -3.60 -2.01
CA VAL A 112 -0.90 -4.20 -3.06
C VAL A 112 -2.03 -5.04 -2.46
N LEU A 113 -1.76 -5.83 -1.41
CA LEU A 113 -2.82 -6.56 -0.69
C LEU A 113 -3.81 -5.60 0.04
N ALA A 114 -3.34 -4.41 0.43
CA ALA A 114 -4.14 -3.37 1.07
C ALA A 114 -4.99 -2.55 0.09
N MET A 115 -4.92 -2.81 -1.22
CA MET A 115 -5.59 -2.04 -2.27
C MET A 115 -7.12 -1.98 -2.15
N ARG A 116 -7.76 -3.03 -1.60
CA ARG A 116 -9.19 -2.99 -1.25
C ARG A 116 -9.49 -2.01 -0.11
N ARG A 117 -8.57 -1.85 0.86
CA ARG A 117 -8.68 -0.89 1.96
C ARG A 117 -8.39 0.52 1.47
N ALA A 118 -7.40 0.70 0.60
CA ALA A 118 -7.11 1.95 -0.09
C ALA A 118 -8.32 2.48 -0.86
N ALA A 119 -8.99 1.62 -1.64
CA ALA A 119 -10.22 1.99 -2.36
C ALA A 119 -11.31 2.49 -1.41
N ALA A 120 -11.49 1.85 -0.24
CA ALA A 120 -12.45 2.30 0.75
C ALA A 120 -12.06 3.65 1.39
N ALA A 121 -10.77 3.91 1.59
CA ALA A 121 -10.27 5.19 2.07
C ALA A 121 -10.46 6.31 1.03
N LEU A 122 -10.16 6.04 -0.25
CA LEU A 122 -10.38 6.99 -1.35
C LEU A 122 -11.84 7.42 -1.50
N VAL A 123 -12.77 6.46 -1.35
CA VAL A 123 -14.22 6.78 -1.38
C VAL A 123 -14.60 7.74 -0.24
N LEU A 124 -13.98 7.61 0.93
CA LEU A 124 -14.23 8.51 2.06
C LEU A 124 -13.59 9.89 1.86
N VAL A 125 -12.37 9.94 1.32
CA VAL A 125 -11.66 11.20 1.03
C VAL A 125 -12.38 12.00 -0.06
N THR A 126 -12.95 11.34 -1.06
CA THR A 126 -13.74 11.97 -2.13
C THR A 126 -15.13 12.44 -1.69
N GLY A 127 -15.51 12.23 -0.43
CA GLY A 127 -16.81 12.64 0.12
C GLY A 127 -17.99 11.80 -0.36
N TRP A 128 -17.74 10.70 -1.09
CA TRP A 128 -18.80 9.83 -1.58
C TRP A 128 -19.33 8.88 -0.51
N ARG A 129 -20.62 8.53 -0.63
CA ARG A 129 -21.21 7.49 0.21
C ARG A 129 -20.50 6.17 -0.04
N ARG A 130 -20.02 5.56 1.05
CA ARG A 130 -19.37 4.25 1.03
C ARG A 130 -20.38 3.16 0.69
N THR A 131 -20.51 2.86 -0.60
CA THR A 131 -21.28 1.72 -1.10
C THR A 131 -20.33 0.63 -1.59
N ARG A 132 -20.83 -0.60 -1.68
CA ARG A 132 -20.03 -1.74 -2.15
C ARG A 132 -19.62 -1.58 -3.61
N GLU A 133 -20.47 -0.93 -4.41
CA GLU A 133 -20.21 -0.65 -5.82
C GLU A 133 -19.15 0.44 -6.02
N THR A 134 -19.22 1.55 -5.29
CA THR A 134 -18.20 2.61 -5.42
C THR A 134 -16.83 2.11 -5.01
N CYS A 135 -16.73 1.36 -3.91
CA CYS A 135 -15.46 0.72 -3.53
C CYS A 135 -14.94 -0.25 -4.61
N ARG A 136 -15.82 -1.01 -5.26
CA ARG A 136 -15.44 -1.94 -6.34
C ARG A 136 -14.94 -1.19 -7.57
N ARG A 137 -15.59 -0.08 -7.96
CA ARG A 137 -15.15 0.78 -9.07
C ARG A 137 -13.76 1.36 -8.79
N PHE A 138 -13.54 1.96 -7.62
CA PHE A 138 -12.20 2.47 -7.26
C PHE A 138 -11.14 1.37 -7.22
N HIS A 139 -11.49 0.19 -6.71
CA HIS A 139 -10.57 -0.94 -6.72
C HIS A 139 -10.21 -1.36 -8.16
N LEU A 140 -11.20 -1.48 -9.06
CA LEU A 140 -10.97 -1.79 -10.47
C LEU A 140 -10.13 -0.70 -11.15
N VAL A 141 -10.41 0.57 -10.88
CA VAL A 141 -9.62 1.70 -11.41
C VAL A 141 -8.17 1.60 -10.94
N LEU A 142 -7.93 1.39 -9.64
CA LEU A 142 -6.57 1.22 -9.11
C LEU A 142 -5.86 0.02 -9.76
N VAL A 143 -6.56 -1.11 -9.96
CA VAL A 143 -5.98 -2.32 -10.57
C VAL A 143 -5.64 -2.08 -12.03
N ALA A 144 -6.56 -1.48 -12.78
CA ALA A 144 -6.34 -1.12 -14.17
C ALA A 144 -5.17 -0.13 -14.31
N LEU A 145 -5.12 0.88 -13.45
CA LEU A 145 -4.07 1.90 -13.47
C LEU A 145 -2.71 1.30 -13.11
N GLY A 146 -2.66 0.41 -12.11
CA GLY A 146 -1.45 -0.32 -11.77
C GLY A 146 -0.97 -1.24 -12.88
N PHE A 147 -1.89 -1.93 -13.55
CA PHE A 147 -1.59 -2.79 -14.69
C PHE A 147 -1.07 -1.99 -15.89
N ILE A 148 -1.75 -0.90 -16.26
CA ILE A 148 -1.33 0.01 -17.35
C ILE A 148 0.05 0.61 -17.05
N ALA A 149 0.25 1.12 -15.84
CA ALA A 149 1.53 1.68 -15.42
C ALA A 149 2.66 0.66 -15.54
N SER A 150 2.42 -0.60 -15.14
CA SER A 150 3.40 -1.69 -15.21
C SER A 150 3.75 -2.11 -16.64
N LEU A 151 2.83 -1.96 -17.60
CA LEU A 151 3.06 -2.26 -19.01
C LEU A 151 3.76 -1.12 -19.76
N LEU A 152 3.62 0.12 -19.28
CA LEU A 152 4.18 1.31 -19.90
C LEU A 152 5.69 1.25 -20.19
N PRO A 153 6.56 0.72 -19.30
CA PRO A 153 7.99 0.57 -19.62
C PRO A 153 8.30 -0.52 -20.67
N MET A 154 7.32 -1.32 -21.10
CA MET A 154 7.47 -2.33 -22.16
C MET A 154 7.00 -1.86 -23.54
N LEU A 155 6.33 -0.70 -23.61
CA LEU A 155 5.87 -0.05 -24.85
C LEU A 155 6.89 0.97 -25.33
#